data_AF-A0AAD7PRJ6-F1
#
_entry.id   AF-A0AAD7PRJ6-F1
#
_cell.length_a   1.000
_cell.length_b   1.000
_cell.length_c   1.000
_cell.angle_alpha   90.00
_cell.angle_beta   90.00
_cell.angle_gamma   90.00
#
_symmetry.space_group_name_H-M   'P 1'
#
loop_
_entity.id
_entity.type
_entity.pdbx_description
1 polymer ?
#
loop_
_entity_poly.entity_id
_entity_poly.type
_entity_poly.pdbx_seq_one_letter_code
_entity_poly.pdbx_strand_id
1 'polypeptide(L)'
;MTNYGWPEPDEASHSTVIVDGANVESAQRCKARSERHQRIVELHGMLKLFLRFSYTDLSTYYEVHSLLWSLQEKALAEKNLRDLHAQKEQEERNRLAEVLYADVKRWSSGKEGNLRALLSTLHYVLGPDSGWQPIPLTDIVTTAAVKKAYRKATLCVHPDKLQQRGASIQQKYTCEKVFDLIKVCNLVMIFCC
;
A
#
# COMPACT_ATOMS: atom_id res chain seq x y z
N MET A 1 10.79 55.40 -35.84
CA MET A 1 10.81 55.39 -34.37
C MET A 1 9.35 55.27 -33.95
N THR A 2 8.84 54.13 -33.46
CA THR A 2 9.23 53.45 -32.22
C THR A 2 8.99 51.93 -32.29
N ASN A 3 9.95 51.16 -31.76
CA ASN A 3 9.84 49.75 -31.41
C ASN A 3 8.81 49.56 -30.28
N TYR A 4 7.92 48.58 -30.41
CA TYR A 4 7.21 47.99 -29.28
C TYR A 4 7.53 46.49 -29.29
N GLY A 5 8.50 46.11 -28.45
CA GLY A 5 8.84 44.72 -28.16
C GLY A 5 7.87 44.15 -27.15
N TRP A 6 7.30 42.99 -27.47
CA TRP A 6 6.55 42.17 -26.54
C TRP A 6 7.53 41.39 -25.63
N PRO A 7 7.29 41.30 -24.32
CA PRO A 7 8.09 40.45 -23.44
C PRO A 7 7.66 38.97 -23.55
N GLU A 8 8.66 38.08 -23.63
CA GLU A 8 8.49 36.63 -23.51
C GLU A 8 8.08 36.26 -22.07
N PRO A 9 7.12 35.34 -21.87
CA PRO A 9 6.87 34.74 -20.57
C PRO A 9 7.61 33.39 -20.47
N ASP A 10 8.66 33.40 -19.64
CA ASP A 10 9.39 32.21 -19.21
C ASP A 10 8.51 31.27 -18.36
N GLU A 11 8.57 30.00 -18.74
CA GLU A 11 8.21 28.76 -18.06
C GLU A 11 7.69 28.83 -16.61
N ALA A 12 6.36 28.76 -16.46
CA ALA A 12 5.73 28.22 -15.26
C ALA A 12 5.56 26.70 -15.42
N SER A 13 6.56 25.93 -14.99
CA SER A 13 6.53 24.47 -14.98
C SER A 13 5.68 23.90 -13.85
N HIS A 14 4.71 23.08 -14.25
CA HIS A 14 4.29 21.80 -13.65
C HIS A 14 3.85 21.80 -12.18
N SER A 15 2.54 21.77 -11.94
CA SER A 15 1.92 20.86 -10.96
C SER A 15 0.40 21.00 -10.96
N THR A 16 -0.27 20.43 -11.96
CA THR A 16 -1.69 20.13 -11.83
C THR A 16 -2.02 18.86 -12.60
N VAL A 17 -2.72 17.95 -11.92
CA VAL A 17 -3.50 16.82 -12.48
C VAL A 17 -2.75 15.52 -12.80
N ILE A 18 -2.42 14.74 -11.77
CA ILE A 18 -2.28 13.26 -11.86
C ILE A 18 -3.34 12.54 -10.99
N VAL A 19 -4.29 13.27 -10.38
CA VAL A 19 -5.32 12.68 -9.51
C VAL A 19 -6.54 12.19 -10.30
N ASP A 20 -6.86 12.82 -11.43
CA ASP A 20 -8.02 12.45 -12.25
C ASP A 20 -7.79 11.21 -13.13
N GLY A 21 -6.55 10.98 -13.57
CA GLY A 21 -6.19 9.84 -14.42
C GLY A 21 -6.43 8.49 -13.74
N ALA A 22 -6.09 8.36 -12.46
CA ALA A 22 -6.28 7.14 -11.68
C ALA A 22 -7.77 6.81 -11.46
N ASN A 23 -8.62 7.84 -11.33
CA ASN A 23 -10.06 7.69 -11.15
C ASN A 23 -10.74 7.29 -12.47
N VAL A 24 -10.32 7.88 -13.59
CA VAL A 24 -10.80 7.52 -14.93
C VAL A 24 -10.36 6.10 -15.32
N GLU A 25 -9.12 5.72 -15.03
CA GLU A 25 -8.61 4.36 -15.30
C GLU A 25 -9.32 3.33 -14.42
N SER A 26 -9.61 3.66 -13.16
CA SER A 26 -10.41 2.81 -12.26
C SER A 26 -11.86 2.66 -12.75
N ALA A 27 -12.47 3.74 -13.23
CA ALA A 27 -13.81 3.71 -13.82
C ALA A 27 -13.85 2.88 -15.11
N GLN A 28 -12.83 3.00 -15.98
CA GLN A 28 -12.69 2.19 -17.19
C GLN A 28 -12.51 0.70 -16.87
N ARG A 29 -11.72 0.35 -15.85
CA ARG A 29 -11.59 -1.03 -15.36
C ARG A 29 -12.92 -1.57 -14.82
N CYS A 30 -13.71 -0.73 -14.14
CA CYS A 30 -15.02 -1.10 -13.64
C CYS A 30 -16.04 -1.32 -14.77
N LYS A 31 -16.04 -0.46 -15.80
CA LYS A 31 -16.83 -0.61 -17.03
C LYS A 31 -16.46 -1.88 -17.80
N ALA A 32 -15.16 -2.12 -18.00
CA ALA A 32 -14.69 -3.35 -18.65
C ALA A 32 -15.06 -4.61 -17.84
N ARG A 33 -15.12 -4.52 -16.50
CA ARG A 33 -15.59 -5.60 -15.62
C ARG A 33 -17.09 -5.83 -15.75
N SER A 34 -17.91 -4.77 -15.84
CA SER A 34 -19.36 -4.89 -16.03
C SER A 34 -19.70 -5.44 -17.41
N GLU A 35 -19.01 -5.02 -18.46
CA GLU A 35 -19.17 -5.54 -19.82
C GLU A 35 -18.78 -7.03 -19.92
N ARG A 36 -17.71 -7.45 -19.22
CA ARG A 36 -17.36 -8.88 -19.10
C ARG A 36 -18.42 -9.66 -18.34
N HIS A 37 -18.95 -9.11 -17.24
CA HIS A 37 -20.07 -9.72 -16.52
C HIS A 37 -21.32 -9.83 -17.41
N GLN A 38 -21.64 -8.78 -18.17
CA GLN A 38 -22.77 -8.76 -19.10
C GLN A 38 -22.64 -9.87 -20.15
N ARG A 39 -21.47 -10.02 -20.77
CA ARG A 39 -21.20 -11.12 -21.71
C ARG A 39 -21.25 -12.49 -21.06
N ILE A 40 -20.77 -12.63 -19.82
CA ILE A 40 -20.90 -13.89 -19.07
C ILE A 40 -22.37 -14.19 -18.81
N VAL A 41 -23.18 -13.21 -18.41
CA VAL A 41 -24.63 -13.37 -18.20
C VAL A 41 -25.36 -13.73 -19.49
N GLU A 42 -24.99 -13.10 -20.62
CA GLU A 42 -25.51 -13.42 -21.95
C GLU A 42 -25.09 -14.82 -22.41
N LEU A 43 -23.82 -15.19 -22.25
CA LEU A 43 -23.32 -16.54 -22.52
C LEU A 43 -23.97 -17.57 -21.60
N HIS A 44 -24.25 -17.21 -20.34
CA HIS A 44 -25.00 -18.05 -19.43
C HIS A 44 -26.44 -18.20 -19.95
N GLY A 45 -27.07 -17.13 -20.42
CA GLY A 45 -28.37 -17.13 -21.10
C GLY A 45 -28.40 -17.96 -22.40
N MET A 46 -27.32 -17.97 -23.16
CA MET A 46 -27.18 -18.77 -24.38
C MET A 46 -26.89 -20.23 -24.07
N LEU A 47 -26.00 -20.53 -23.11
CA LEU A 47 -25.76 -21.88 -22.60
C LEU A 47 -27.05 -22.44 -21.98
N LYS A 48 -27.83 -21.57 -21.34
CA LYS A 48 -29.16 -21.85 -20.85
C LYS A 48 -30.11 -22.31 -21.95
N LEU A 49 -30.14 -21.61 -23.08
CA LEU A 49 -30.94 -21.96 -24.26
C LEU A 49 -30.41 -23.22 -24.97
N PHE A 50 -29.09 -23.45 -24.95
CA PHE A 50 -28.45 -24.60 -25.57
C PHE A 50 -28.65 -25.90 -24.75
N LEU A 51 -28.53 -25.82 -23.42
CA LEU A 51 -28.83 -26.92 -22.50
C LEU A 51 -30.31 -27.29 -22.50
N ARG A 52 -31.22 -26.31 -22.69
CA ARG A 52 -32.66 -26.54 -22.93
C ARG A 52 -32.91 -27.44 -24.15
N PHE A 53 -31.98 -27.50 -25.10
CA PHE A 53 -32.05 -28.32 -26.31
C PHE A 53 -31.43 -29.72 -26.16
N SER A 54 -30.67 -29.98 -25.09
CA SER A 54 -29.84 -31.19 -24.93
C SER A 54 -30.03 -31.95 -23.60
N TYR A 55 -30.72 -31.37 -22.61
CA TYR A 55 -31.05 -32.00 -21.33
C TYR A 55 -32.55 -32.27 -21.22
N THR A 56 -32.93 -33.52 -20.95
CA THR A 56 -34.32 -34.01 -20.96
C THR A 56 -35.13 -33.69 -19.70
N ASP A 57 -34.56 -33.02 -18.69
CA ASP A 57 -35.29 -32.58 -17.51
C ASP A 57 -35.00 -31.11 -17.17
N LEU A 58 -36.07 -30.33 -17.10
CA LEU A 58 -36.00 -28.89 -16.87
C LEU A 58 -35.76 -28.55 -15.39
N SER A 59 -36.13 -29.45 -14.47
CA SER A 59 -35.96 -29.26 -13.02
C SER A 59 -34.48 -29.24 -12.62
N THR A 60 -33.72 -30.25 -13.04
CA THR A 60 -32.28 -30.37 -12.79
C THR A 60 -31.48 -29.18 -13.33
N TYR A 61 -31.87 -28.64 -14.49
CA TYR A 61 -31.25 -27.45 -15.05
C TYR A 61 -31.43 -26.20 -14.18
N TYR A 62 -32.65 -25.95 -13.69
CA TYR A 62 -32.91 -24.79 -12.84
C TYR A 62 -32.22 -24.93 -11.48
N GLU A 63 -32.13 -26.15 -10.94
CA GLU A 63 -31.40 -26.46 -9.71
C GLU A 63 -29.90 -26.19 -9.86
N VAL A 64 -29.25 -26.73 -10.91
CA VAL A 64 -27.82 -26.51 -11.18
C VAL A 64 -27.53 -25.03 -11.45
N HIS A 65 -28.38 -24.36 -12.24
CA HIS A 65 -28.23 -22.92 -12.48
C HIS A 65 -28.41 -22.09 -11.22
N SER A 66 -29.39 -22.42 -10.37
CA SER A 66 -29.63 -21.74 -9.08
C SER A 66 -28.43 -21.92 -8.15
N LEU A 67 -27.85 -23.12 -8.10
CA LEU A 67 -26.65 -23.40 -7.30
C LEU A 67 -25.45 -22.59 -7.81
N LEU A 68 -25.19 -22.61 -9.11
CA LEU A 68 -24.09 -21.86 -9.73
C LEU A 68 -24.23 -20.34 -9.52
N TRP A 69 -25.44 -19.82 -9.64
CA TRP A 69 -25.74 -18.41 -9.37
C TRP A 69 -25.45 -18.06 -7.90
N SER A 70 -25.91 -18.88 -6.96
CA SER A 70 -25.66 -18.67 -5.53
C SER A 70 -24.17 -18.70 -5.16
N LEU A 71 -23.36 -19.51 -5.85
CA LEU A 71 -21.91 -19.55 -5.66
C LEU A 71 -21.23 -18.28 -6.17
N GLN A 72 -21.67 -17.78 -7.33
CA GLN A 72 -21.22 -16.51 -7.91
C GLN A 72 -21.53 -15.34 -6.96
N GLU A 73 -22.74 -15.30 -6.41
CA GLU A 73 -23.17 -14.29 -5.44
C GLU A 73 -22.34 -14.34 -4.16
N LYS A 74 -22.10 -15.54 -3.61
CA LYS A 74 -21.23 -15.72 -2.44
C LYS A 74 -19.80 -15.24 -2.72
N ALA A 75 -19.23 -15.61 -3.85
CA ALA A 75 -17.89 -15.18 -4.24
C ALA A 75 -17.80 -13.66 -4.43
N LEU A 76 -18.84 -13.04 -5.00
CA LEU A 76 -18.94 -11.59 -5.15
C LEU A 76 -19.09 -10.90 -3.79
N ALA A 77 -19.93 -11.42 -2.90
CA ALA A 77 -20.12 -10.91 -1.55
C ALA A 77 -18.82 -10.98 -0.73
N GLU A 78 -18.13 -12.11 -0.76
CA GLU A 78 -16.84 -12.30 -0.08
C GLU A 78 -15.77 -11.34 -0.61
N LYS A 79 -15.73 -11.12 -1.93
CA LYS A 79 -14.84 -10.11 -2.52
C LYS A 79 -15.22 -8.70 -2.04
N ASN A 80 -16.49 -8.31 -2.12
CA ASN A 80 -16.93 -6.98 -1.70
C ASN A 80 -16.65 -6.72 -0.22
N LEU A 81 -16.78 -7.74 0.64
CA LEU A 81 -16.40 -7.66 2.05
C LEU A 81 -14.89 -7.40 2.19
N ARG A 82 -14.04 -8.16 1.48
CA ARG A 82 -12.58 -7.93 1.49
C ARG A 82 -12.21 -6.53 1.02
N ASP A 83 -12.81 -6.08 -0.08
CA ASP A 83 -12.58 -4.75 -0.65
C ASP A 83 -13.02 -3.65 0.34
N LEU A 84 -14.17 -3.81 1.02
CA LEU A 84 -14.65 -2.89 2.04
C LEU A 84 -13.73 -2.83 3.26
N HIS A 85 -13.21 -3.97 3.71
CA HIS A 85 -12.23 -4.02 4.80
C HIS A 85 -10.94 -3.29 4.43
N ALA A 86 -10.39 -3.56 3.24
CA ALA A 86 -9.19 -2.90 2.74
C ALA A 86 -9.39 -1.38 2.59
N GLN A 87 -10.56 -0.95 2.12
CA GLN A 87 -10.90 0.46 2.00
C GLN A 87 -10.95 1.15 3.37
N LYS A 88 -11.61 0.54 4.36
CA LYS A 88 -11.66 1.09 5.73
C LYS A 88 -10.26 1.22 6.35
N GLU A 89 -9.41 0.20 6.19
CA GLU A 89 -8.02 0.27 6.67
C GLU A 89 -7.23 1.38 5.95
N GLN A 90 -7.43 1.55 4.64
CA GLN A 90 -6.78 2.60 3.86
C GLN A 90 -7.26 4.01 4.26
N GLU A 91 -8.55 4.18 4.50
CA GLU A 91 -9.12 5.45 4.96
C GLU A 91 -8.57 5.83 6.33
N GLU A 92 -8.49 4.88 7.27
CA GLU A 92 -7.89 5.11 8.57
C GLU A 92 -6.40 5.45 8.48
N ARG A 93 -5.66 4.74 7.61
CA ARG A 93 -4.28 5.09 7.28
C ARG A 93 -4.15 6.52 6.79
N ASN A 94 -5.01 6.94 5.86
CA ASN A 94 -4.95 8.27 5.27
C ASN A 94 -5.28 9.36 6.30
N ARG A 95 -6.23 9.11 7.21
CA ARG A 95 -6.57 10.04 8.30
C ARG A 95 -5.39 10.31 9.23
N LEU A 96 -4.62 9.27 9.54
CA LEU A 96 -3.50 9.33 10.47
C LEU A 96 -2.16 9.65 9.79
N ALA A 97 -2.08 9.56 8.46
CA ALA A 97 -0.85 9.66 7.70
C ALA A 97 -0.07 10.95 8.00
N GLU A 98 -0.74 12.11 7.99
CA GLU A 98 -0.07 13.40 8.21
C GLU A 98 0.54 13.51 9.61
N VAL A 99 -0.19 13.06 10.64
CA VAL A 99 0.29 13.10 12.03
C VAL A 99 1.48 12.17 12.23
N LEU A 100 1.34 10.91 11.78
CA LEU A 100 2.40 9.92 11.89
C LEU A 100 3.63 10.30 11.08
N TYR A 101 3.43 10.85 9.88
CA TYR A 101 4.53 11.36 9.05
C TYR A 101 5.24 12.53 9.74
N ALA A 102 4.50 13.47 10.34
CA ALA A 102 5.08 14.59 11.08
C ALA A 102 5.88 14.09 12.31
N ASP A 103 5.39 13.08 13.02
CA ASP A 103 6.10 12.47 14.15
C ASP A 103 7.40 11.79 13.71
N VAL A 104 7.36 11.00 12.63
CA VAL A 104 8.55 10.36 12.06
C VAL A 104 9.55 11.41 11.56
N LYS A 105 9.08 12.45 10.88
CA LYS A 105 9.91 13.54 10.37
C LYS A 105 10.55 14.35 11.51
N ARG A 106 9.79 14.66 12.56
CA ARG A 106 10.30 15.32 13.77
C ARG A 106 11.38 14.47 14.43
N TRP A 107 11.18 13.15 14.48
CA TRP A 107 12.19 12.24 14.99
C TRP A 107 13.43 12.21 14.11
N SER A 108 13.30 12.07 12.78
CA SER A 108 14.45 11.95 11.85
C SER A 108 15.24 13.24 11.69
N SER A 109 14.60 14.40 11.89
CA SER A 109 15.20 15.72 11.72
C SER A 109 16.55 15.85 12.45
N GLY A 110 17.58 16.32 11.74
CA GLY A 110 18.93 16.50 12.27
C GLY A 110 19.77 15.21 12.40
N LYS A 111 19.20 14.04 12.12
CA LYS A 111 19.92 12.74 12.10
C LYS A 111 19.75 11.95 10.81
N GLU A 112 19.14 12.56 9.79
CA GLU A 112 19.01 12.00 8.44
C GLU A 112 20.40 11.77 7.84
N GLY A 113 20.63 10.59 7.25
CA GLY A 113 21.95 10.17 6.77
C GLY A 113 22.88 9.60 7.85
N ASN A 114 22.62 9.83 9.14
CA ASN A 114 23.42 9.24 10.23
C ASN A 114 22.76 7.97 10.78
N LEU A 115 23.14 6.83 10.18
CA LEU A 115 22.62 5.53 10.57
C LEU A 115 22.82 5.19 12.06
N ARG A 116 23.94 5.61 12.67
CA ARG A 116 24.21 5.35 14.10
C ARG A 116 23.21 6.08 15.00
N ALA A 117 22.95 7.35 14.71
CA ALA A 117 22.01 8.18 15.47
C ALA A 117 20.56 7.70 15.30
N LEU A 118 20.19 7.23 14.11
CA LEU A 118 18.87 6.63 13.85
C LEU A 118 18.69 5.34 14.66
N LEU A 119 19.67 4.43 14.64
CA LEU A 119 19.59 3.16 15.35
C LEU A 119 19.58 3.33 16.88
N SER A 120 20.34 4.29 17.43
CA SER A 120 20.39 4.51 18.88
C SER A 120 19.13 5.15 19.46
N THR A 121 18.35 5.85 18.63
CA THR A 121 17.13 6.57 19.05
C THR A 121 15.84 5.94 18.51
N LEU A 122 15.93 4.73 17.94
CA LEU A 122 14.82 4.03 17.28
C LEU A 122 13.69 3.64 18.25
N HIS A 123 13.99 3.46 19.54
CA HIS A 123 12.97 3.12 20.56
C HIS A 123 11.92 4.21 20.76
N TYR A 124 12.27 5.49 20.53
CA TYR A 124 11.32 6.60 20.71
C TYR A 124 10.19 6.62 19.68
N VAL A 125 10.40 6.04 18.50
CA VAL A 125 9.40 6.02 17.42
C VAL A 125 8.67 4.69 17.31
N LEU A 126 9.33 3.57 17.64
CA LEU A 126 8.72 2.24 17.57
C LEU A 126 7.93 1.84 18.84
N GLY A 127 8.22 2.47 19.98
CA GLY A 127 7.57 2.16 21.26
C GLY A 127 8.01 0.80 21.85
N PRO A 128 7.52 0.47 23.06
CA PRO A 128 7.94 -0.72 23.81
C PRO A 128 7.51 -2.04 23.16
N ASP A 129 6.38 -2.06 22.45
CA ASP A 129 5.81 -3.29 21.86
C ASP A 129 6.54 -3.78 20.60
N SER A 130 7.48 -2.97 20.10
CA SER A 130 8.28 -3.28 18.91
C SER A 130 9.35 -4.35 19.14
N GLY A 131 9.62 -4.71 20.40
CA GLY A 131 10.72 -5.59 20.78
C GLY A 131 12.10 -5.02 20.45
N TRP A 132 12.19 -3.73 20.12
CA TRP A 132 13.45 -3.03 19.96
C TRP A 132 14.05 -2.71 21.33
N GLN A 133 15.33 -3.05 21.50
CA GLN A 133 16.06 -2.69 22.70
C GLN A 133 16.90 -1.44 22.42
N PRO A 134 16.86 -0.41 23.28
CA PRO A 134 17.69 0.78 23.10
C PRO A 134 19.16 0.39 23.14
N ILE A 135 19.95 0.94 22.22
CA ILE A 135 21.38 0.67 22.10
C ILE A 135 22.11 2.01 22.20
N PRO A 136 22.98 2.23 23.20
CA PRO A 136 23.71 3.49 23.32
C PRO A 136 24.72 3.65 22.18
N LEU A 137 25.05 4.90 21.83
CA LEU A 137 26.02 5.20 20.77
C LEU A 137 27.40 4.57 21.02
N THR A 138 27.78 4.39 22.29
CA THR A 138 29.03 3.71 22.72
C THR A 138 29.12 2.28 22.20
N ASP A 139 27.98 1.61 22.04
CA ASP A 139 27.92 0.20 21.66
C ASP A 139 27.83 0.02 20.13
N ILE A 140 27.65 1.11 19.38
CA ILE A 140 27.51 1.12 17.91
C ILE A 140 28.61 1.97 17.24
N VAL A 141 29.83 1.92 17.77
CA VAL A 141 30.98 2.64 17.20
C VAL A 141 31.53 1.89 15.96
N THR A 142 31.71 0.57 16.08
CA THR A 142 32.32 -0.25 15.03
C THR A 142 31.37 -0.58 13.89
N THR A 143 31.88 -0.71 12.67
CA THR A 143 31.09 -1.09 11.49
C THR A 143 30.37 -2.43 11.68
N ALA A 144 30.99 -3.38 12.39
CA ALA A 144 30.37 -4.67 12.72
C ALA A 144 29.16 -4.50 13.64
N ALA A 145 29.24 -3.63 14.65
CA ALA A 145 28.13 -3.32 15.53
C ALA A 145 26.98 -2.61 14.80
N VAL A 146 27.30 -1.62 13.93
CA VAL A 146 26.31 -0.94 13.07
C VAL A 146 25.56 -1.95 12.21
N LYS A 147 26.28 -2.84 11.51
CA LYS A 147 25.68 -3.88 10.65
C LYS A 147 24.78 -4.83 11.46
N LYS A 148 25.18 -5.20 12.68
CA LYS A 148 24.38 -6.05 13.57
C LYS A 148 23.10 -5.36 14.01
N ALA A 149 23.18 -4.10 14.45
CA ALA A 149 22.03 -3.30 14.86
C ALA A 149 21.07 -3.03 13.69
N TYR A 150 21.60 -2.70 12.50
CA TYR A 150 20.82 -2.52 11.28
C TYR A 150 19.99 -3.77 10.93
N ARG A 151 20.62 -4.96 10.92
CA ARG A 151 19.90 -6.21 10.64
C ARG A 151 18.75 -6.45 11.61
N LYS A 152 18.99 -6.20 12.91
CA LYS A 152 17.93 -6.29 13.93
C LYS A 152 16.80 -5.28 13.65
N ALA A 153 17.15 -4.03 13.34
CA ALA A 153 16.17 -2.98 13.08
C ALA A 153 15.28 -3.36 11.90
N THR A 154 15.87 -3.78 10.79
CA THR A 154 15.12 -4.20 9.59
C THR A 154 14.17 -5.35 9.84
N LEU A 155 14.49 -6.27 10.77
CA LEU A 155 13.57 -7.35 11.15
C LEU A 155 12.43 -6.84 12.02
N CYS A 156 12.70 -5.91 12.95
CA CYS A 156 11.67 -5.32 13.82
C CYS A 156 10.62 -4.54 13.04
N VAL A 157 11.03 -3.77 12.03
CA VAL A 157 10.12 -2.94 11.22
C VAL A 157 9.59 -3.65 9.96
N HIS A 158 9.95 -4.91 9.74
CA HIS A 158 9.51 -5.65 8.55
C HIS A 158 8.00 -5.95 8.60
N PRO A 159 7.25 -5.78 7.49
CA PRO A 159 5.80 -6.00 7.47
C PRO A 159 5.39 -7.42 7.92
N ASP A 160 6.17 -8.45 7.57
CA ASP A 160 5.92 -9.84 8.03
C ASP A 160 5.94 -9.95 9.58
N LYS A 161 6.91 -9.31 10.24
CA LYS A 161 7.02 -9.35 11.70
C LYS A 161 5.94 -8.51 12.39
N LEU A 162 5.52 -7.42 11.77
CA LEU A 162 4.40 -6.60 12.25
C LEU A 162 3.07 -7.36 12.12
N GLN A 163 2.88 -8.11 11.03
CA GLN A 163 1.69 -8.94 10.84
C GLN A 163 1.61 -10.06 11.87
N GLN A 164 2.72 -10.74 12.17
CA GLN A 164 2.79 -11.78 13.20
C GLN A 164 2.45 -11.27 14.61
N ARG A 165 2.69 -9.98 14.89
CA ARG A 165 2.44 -9.35 16.20
C ARG A 165 1.07 -8.68 16.32
N GLY A 166 0.28 -8.66 15.25
CA GLY A 166 -1.01 -7.94 15.24
C GLY A 166 -0.82 -6.42 15.37
N ALA A 167 0.22 -5.86 14.75
CA ALA A 167 0.52 -4.43 14.86
C ALA A 167 -0.64 -3.55 14.36
N SER A 168 -0.85 -2.43 15.03
CA SER A 168 -1.88 -1.46 14.65
C SER A 168 -1.55 -0.79 13.31
N ILE A 169 -2.57 -0.17 12.69
CA ILE A 169 -2.41 0.61 11.46
C ILE A 169 -1.31 1.68 11.61
N GLN A 170 -1.27 2.35 12.77
CA GLN A 170 -0.28 3.38 13.08
C GLN A 170 1.15 2.81 13.13
N GLN A 171 1.31 1.67 13.80
CA GLN A 171 2.60 0.99 13.90
C GLN A 171 3.08 0.52 12.52
N LYS A 172 2.19 -0.05 11.70
CA LYS A 172 2.51 -0.45 10.32
C LYS A 172 3.02 0.74 9.50
N TYR A 173 2.31 1.87 9.52
CA TYR A 173 2.72 3.09 8.81
C TYR A 173 4.06 3.63 9.32
N THR A 174 4.21 3.73 10.63
CA THR A 174 5.43 4.26 11.27
C THR A 174 6.64 3.40 10.91
N CYS A 175 6.52 2.09 11.03
CA CYS A 175 7.57 1.14 10.67
C CYS A 175 7.94 1.19 9.19
N GLU A 176 6.96 1.36 8.29
CA GLU A 176 7.19 1.54 6.86
C GLU A 176 8.11 2.75 6.61
N LYS A 177 7.78 3.92 7.17
CA LYS A 177 8.58 5.14 6.97
C LYS A 177 9.96 5.04 7.61
N VAL A 178 10.05 4.43 8.79
CA VAL A 178 11.32 4.18 9.47
C VAL A 178 12.20 3.19 8.68
N PHE A 179 11.62 2.17 8.07
CA PHE A 179 12.34 1.22 7.23
C PHE A 179 12.99 1.91 6.02
N ASP A 180 12.24 2.78 5.34
CA ASP A 180 12.73 3.55 4.21
C ASP A 180 13.90 4.45 4.61
N LEU A 181 13.78 5.18 5.72
CA LEU A 181 14.86 6.04 6.23
C LEU A 181 16.14 5.26 6.54
N ILE A 182 16.01 4.13 7.23
CA ILE A 182 17.16 3.29 7.63
C ILE A 182 17.81 2.65 6.38
N LYS A 183 17.01 2.24 5.39
CA LYS A 183 17.48 1.71 4.11
C LYS A 183 18.27 2.75 3.31
N VAL A 184 17.74 3.96 3.17
CA VAL A 184 18.41 5.06 2.46
C VAL A 184 19.74 5.39 3.13
N CYS A 185 19.78 5.50 4.46
CA CYS A 185 21.02 5.79 5.19
C CYS A 185 22.09 4.69 5.04
N ASN A 186 21.68 3.42 4.99
CA ASN A 186 22.61 2.32 4.78
C ASN A 186 23.19 2.32 3.34
N LEU A 187 22.37 2.61 2.33
CA LEU A 187 22.87 2.74 0.96
C LEU A 187 23.93 3.83 0.87
N VAL A 188 23.71 4.99 1.49
CA VAL A 188 24.72 6.07 1.54
C VAL A 188 26.01 5.60 2.24
N MET A 189 25.93 4.82 3.31
CA MET A 189 27.12 4.25 3.96
C MET A 189 27.90 3.26 3.09
N ILE A 190 27.25 2.53 2.20
CA ILE A 190 27.92 1.54 1.32
C ILE A 190 28.59 2.24 0.13
N PHE A 191 27.98 3.30 -0.41
CA PHE A 191 28.48 4.00 -1.59
C PHE A 191 29.45 5.15 -1.28
N CYS A 192 29.50 5.64 -0.04
CA CYS A 192 30.32 6.79 0.37
C CYS A 192 31.56 6.40 1.21
N CYS A 193 31.87 5.11 1.31
CA CYS A 193 33.08 4.56 1.96
C CYS A 193 33.92 3.74 0.97
#